data_AF-A0A820JKA5-F1
#
_entry.id   AF-A0A820JKA5-F1
#
_cell.length_a   1.000
_cell.length_b   1.000
_cell.length_c   1.000
_cell.angle_alpha   90.00
_cell.angle_beta   90.00
_cell.angle_gamma   90.00
#
_symmetry.space_group_name_H-M   'P 1'
#
loop_
_entity.id
_entity.type
_entity.pdbx_description
1 polymer ?
#
loop_
_entity_poly.entity_id
_entity_poly.type
_entity_poly.pdbx_seq_one_letter_code
_entity_poly.pdbx_strand_id
1 'polypeptide(L)'
;MKIHRSKSKKDLSVPPIDCKLFIDNLKTCDRTELHELLKSITIWHLGKCRLYHWSDVLNMFDSILEEACIKSGTWMLNCDKQENAEVC
;
A
#
# COMPACT_ATOMS: atom_id res chain seq x y z
N MET A 1 -0.02 7.63 7.61
CA MET A 1 -0.34 7.35 9.03
C MET A 1 0.13 5.94 9.36
N LYS A 2 1.15 5.76 10.20
CA LYS A 2 1.69 4.40 10.46
C LYS A 2 0.72 3.57 11.31
N ILE A 3 0.40 2.36 10.85
CA ILE A 3 -0.47 1.42 11.56
C ILE A 3 0.36 0.69 12.61
N HIS A 4 0.14 1.02 13.89
CA HIS A 4 0.82 0.37 15.01
C HIS A 4 0.13 -0.93 15.42
N ARG A 5 0.88 -2.05 15.34
CA ARG A 5 0.43 -3.40 15.72
C ARG A 5 0.04 -3.56 17.19
N SER A 6 0.42 -2.62 18.06
CA SER A 6 0.22 -2.69 19.51
C SER A 6 -1.21 -2.35 19.96
N LYS A 7 -2.03 -1.68 19.14
CA LYS A 7 -3.39 -1.24 19.52
C LYS A 7 -4.52 -2.11 18.95
N SER A 8 -4.22 -2.97 17.97
CA SER A 8 -5.19 -3.92 17.41
C SER A 8 -5.21 -5.19 18.25
N LYS A 9 -6.39 -5.59 18.78
CA LYS A 9 -6.59 -6.93 19.33
C LYS A 9 -5.96 -7.94 18.37
N LYS A 10 -5.03 -8.78 18.86
CA LYS A 10 -4.47 -9.91 18.10
C LYS A 10 -5.63 -10.87 17.82
N ASP A 11 -6.40 -10.54 16.79
CA ASP A 11 -7.42 -11.42 16.28
C ASP A 11 -6.67 -12.49 15.49
N LEU A 12 -6.60 -13.69 16.06
CA LEU A 12 -5.81 -14.83 15.55
C LEU A 12 -6.36 -15.40 14.22
N SER A 13 -7.28 -14.68 13.56
CA SER A 13 -7.86 -15.15 12.30
C SER A 13 -6.78 -15.14 11.23
N VAL A 14 -6.34 -16.33 10.82
CA VAL A 14 -5.40 -16.48 9.72
C VAL A 14 -6.06 -15.97 8.44
N PRO A 15 -5.43 -15.08 7.64
CA PRO A 15 -5.95 -14.70 6.34
C PRO A 15 -6.07 -15.93 5.44
N PRO A 16 -7.01 -15.95 4.46
CA PRO A 16 -6.99 -16.96 3.41
C PRO A 16 -5.62 -17.08 2.77
N ILE A 17 -5.24 -18.30 2.37
CA ILE A 17 -3.89 -18.58 1.88
C ILE A 17 -3.52 -17.72 0.68
N ASP A 18 -4.46 -17.49 -0.24
CA ASP A 18 -4.27 -16.65 -1.41
C ASP A 18 -3.99 -15.20 -1.02
N CYS A 19 -4.72 -14.66 -0.04
CA CYS A 19 -4.47 -13.32 0.47
C CYS A 19 -3.10 -13.23 1.16
N LYS A 20 -2.68 -14.26 1.89
CA LYS A 20 -1.37 -14.29 2.54
C LYS A 20 -0.24 -14.30 1.50
N LEU A 21 -0.31 -15.20 0.52
CA LEU A 21 0.67 -15.29 -0.56
C LEU A 21 0.76 -13.98 -1.33
N PHE A 22 -0.38 -13.33 -1.57
CA PHE A 22 -0.41 -12.04 -2.25
C PHE A 22 0.24 -10.92 -1.43
N ILE A 23 -0.07 -10.83 -0.12
CA ILE A 23 0.56 -9.88 0.80
C ILE A 23 2.06 -10.11 0.89
N ASP A 24 2.49 -11.37 1.00
CA ASP A 24 3.91 -11.73 1.07
C ASP A 24 4.63 -11.36 -0.23
N ASN A 25 4.02 -11.61 -1.39
CA ASN A 25 4.56 -11.20 -2.69
C ASN A 25 4.75 -9.67 -2.79
N LEU A 26 3.73 -8.89 -2.41
CA LEU A 26 3.81 -7.43 -2.39
C LEU A 26 4.95 -6.91 -1.52
N LYS A 27 5.25 -7.59 -0.40
CA LYS A 27 6.33 -7.20 0.52
C LYS A 27 7.72 -7.55 0.03
N THR A 28 7.85 -8.53 -0.88
CA THR A 28 9.14 -8.99 -1.40
C THR A 28 9.51 -8.38 -2.74
N CYS A 29 8.55 -7.85 -3.48
CA CYS A 29 8.80 -7.16 -4.74
C CYS A 29 9.74 -5.97 -4.57
N ASP A 30 10.65 -5.79 -5.52
CA ASP A 30 11.36 -4.53 -5.66
C ASP A 30 10.46 -3.40 -6.21
N ARG A 31 11.00 -2.19 -6.35
CA ARG A 31 10.21 -1.02 -6.78
C ARG A 31 9.61 -1.17 -8.18
N THR A 32 10.33 -1.81 -9.09
CA THR A 32 9.93 -2.00 -10.50
C THR A 32 8.92 -3.13 -10.60
N GLU A 33 9.21 -4.25 -9.95
CA GLU A 33 8.30 -5.40 -9.85
C GLU A 33 6.98 -5.00 -9.19
N LEU A 34 7.05 -4.22 -8.11
CA LEU A 34 5.87 -3.72 -7.40
C LEU A 34 5.02 -2.84 -8.32
N HIS A 35 5.63 -2.00 -9.14
CA HIS A 35 4.90 -1.14 -10.06
C HIS A 35 4.16 -1.95 -11.13
N GLU A 36 4.82 -2.92 -11.76
CA GLU A 36 4.19 -3.76 -12.78
C GLU A 36 3.13 -4.69 -12.17
N LEU A 37 3.37 -5.22 -10.97
CA LEU A 37 2.38 -5.97 -10.21
C LEU A 37 1.15 -5.09 -9.93
N LEU A 38 1.34 -3.88 -9.40
CA LEU A 38 0.25 -2.96 -9.09
C LEU A 38 -0.58 -2.59 -10.32
N LYS A 39 0.05 -2.40 -11.48
CA LYS A 39 -0.65 -2.18 -12.76
C LYS A 39 -1.49 -3.37 -13.21
N SER A 40 -1.02 -4.59 -12.97
CA SER A 40 -1.74 -5.81 -13.36
C SER A 40 -2.98 -6.09 -12.49
N ILE A 41 -3.06 -5.49 -11.29
CA ILE A 41 -4.21 -5.66 -10.39
C ILE A 41 -5.40 -4.85 -10.92
N THR A 42 -6.39 -5.56 -11.45
CA THR A 42 -7.68 -4.99 -11.84
C THR A 42 -8.71 -5.05 -10.71
N ILE A 43 -8.58 -6.03 -9.80
CA ILE A 43 -9.49 -6.25 -8.68
C ILE A 43 -8.67 -6.63 -7.44
N TRP A 44 -8.91 -5.93 -6.33
CA TRP A 44 -8.34 -6.30 -5.04
C TRP A 44 -9.17 -7.42 -4.41
N HIS A 45 -8.68 -8.66 -4.45
CA HIS A 45 -9.34 -9.81 -3.83
C HIS A 45 -9.28 -9.71 -2.29
N LEU A 46 -10.25 -9.01 -1.70
CA LEU A 46 -10.35 -8.73 -0.27
C LEU A 46 -11.24 -9.73 0.49
N GLY A 47 -11.57 -10.88 -0.11
CA GLY A 47 -12.44 -11.87 0.52
C GLY A 47 -11.86 -12.34 1.85
N LYS A 48 -12.49 -11.97 2.98
CA LYS A 48 -12.16 -12.38 4.37
C LYS A 48 -10.82 -11.87 4.93
N CYS A 49 -10.09 -11.01 4.23
CA CYS A 49 -8.84 -10.47 4.75
C CYS A 49 -9.10 -9.18 5.54
N ARG A 50 -8.67 -9.11 6.80
CA ARG A 50 -8.83 -7.90 7.63
C ARG A 50 -7.68 -6.93 7.43
N LEU A 51 -7.96 -5.64 7.64
CA LEU A 51 -7.01 -4.53 7.49
C LEU A 51 -5.68 -4.77 8.23
N TYR A 52 -5.74 -5.43 9.40
CA TYR A 52 -4.55 -5.79 10.18
C TYR A 52 -3.53 -6.64 9.40
N HIS A 53 -3.99 -7.57 8.54
CA HIS A 53 -3.09 -8.41 7.74
C HIS A 53 -2.27 -7.58 6.73
N TRP A 54 -2.83 -6.45 6.30
CA TRP A 54 -2.22 -5.55 5.34
C TRP A 54 -1.32 -4.49 5.98
N SER A 55 -1.17 -4.47 7.31
CA SER A 55 -0.49 -3.38 8.02
C SER A 55 0.92 -3.09 7.48
N ASP A 56 1.68 -4.14 7.14
CA ASP A 56 3.05 -4.00 6.64
C ASP A 56 3.07 -3.41 5.23
N VAL A 57 2.19 -3.90 4.35
CA VAL A 57 2.03 -3.40 2.98
C VAL A 57 1.58 -1.95 3.00
N LEU A 58 0.61 -1.60 3.85
CA LEU A 58 0.12 -0.24 3.99
C LEU A 58 1.20 0.70 4.54
N ASN A 59 1.98 0.26 5.52
CA ASN A 59 3.13 1.04 6.01
C ASN A 59 4.21 1.22 4.93
N MET A 60 4.41 0.23 4.08
CA MET A 60 5.34 0.32 2.94
C MET A 60 4.84 1.34 1.91
N PHE A 61 3.55 1.30 1.54
CA PHE A 61 2.93 2.28 0.65
C PHE A 61 2.95 3.69 1.24
N ASP A 62 2.74 3.83 2.55
CA ASP A 62 2.87 5.12 3.23
C ASP A 62 4.28 5.71 3.08
N SER A 63 5.34 4.90 3.28
CA SER A 63 6.73 5.36 3.08
C SER A 63 7.00 5.79 1.64
N ILE A 64 6.47 5.02 0.68
CA ILE A 64 6.54 5.32 -0.75
C ILE A 64 5.88 6.66 -1.08
N LEU A 65 4.69 6.91 -0.53
CA LEU A 65 3.96 8.15 -0.76
C LEU A 65 4.64 9.32 -0.05
N GLU A 66 5.22 9.09 1.13
CA GLU A 66 6.00 10.08 1.87
C GLU A 66 7.25 10.50 1.09
N GLU A 67 7.97 9.57 0.46
CA GLU A 67 9.10 9.86 -0.43
C GLU A 67 8.69 10.66 -1.69
N ALA A 68 7.51 10.37 -2.23
CA ALA A 68 6.98 11.02 -3.43
C ALA A 68 6.36 12.40 -3.15
N CYS A 69 6.07 12.73 -1.89
CA CYS A 69 5.50 14.01 -1.50
C CYS A 69 6.56 15.12 -1.53
N ILE A 70 6.21 16.27 -2.09
CA ILE A 70 7.05 17.46 -2.01
C ILE A 70 6.70 18.24 -0.75
N LYS A 71 7.71 18.54 0.08
CA LYS A 71 7.56 19.44 1.23
C LYS A 71 7.73 20.91 0.79
N SER A 72 6.75 21.45 0.08
CA SER A 72 6.70 22.89 -0.26
C SER A 72 5.42 23.51 0.29
N GLY A 73 5.44 23.81 1.60
CA GLY A 73 4.32 24.47 2.31
C GLY A 73 3.10 23.59 2.59
N THR A 74 2.80 22.59 1.76
CA THR A 74 1.75 21.60 1.96
C THR A 74 2.25 20.21 1.55
N TRP A 75 1.73 19.15 2.17
CA TRP A 75 2.00 17.77 1.74
C TRP A 75 1.19 17.49 0.49
N MET A 76 1.85 17.42 -0.67
CA MET A 76 1.21 17.20 -1.96
C MET A 76 2.05 16.23 -2.79
N LEU A 77 1.40 15.24 -3.41
CA LEU A 77 2.08 14.38 -4.37
C LEU A 77 2.33 15.18 -5.64
N ASN A 78 3.41 14.85 -6.33
CA ASN A 78 3.79 15.56 -7.55
C ASN A 78 2.72 15.44 -8.66
N CYS A 79 1.96 14.34 -8.68
CA CYS A 79 0.83 14.13 -9.59
C CYS A 79 -0.38 15.02 -9.28
N ASP A 80 -0.52 15.50 -8.04
CA ASP A 80 -1.67 16.32 -7.62
C ASP A 80 -1.48 17.80 -7.98
N LYS A 81 -0.29 18.19 -8.47
CA LYS A 81 -0.04 19.54 -8.97
C LYS A 81 -0.91 19.82 -10.18
N GLN A 82 -1.55 20.98 -10.20
CA GLN A 82 -2.36 21.43 -11.34
C GLN A 82 -1.59 21.39 -12.68
N GLU A 83 -0.28 21.63 -12.65
CA GLU A 83 0.62 21.54 -13.82
C GLU A 83 0.70 20.13 -14.43
N ASN A 84 0.43 19.08 -13.64
CA ASN A 84 0.44 17.69 -14.09
C ASN A 84 -0.97 17.14 -14.37
N ALA A 85 -2.02 17.92 -14.12
CA ALA A 85 -3.41 17.48 -14.33
C ALA A 85 -3.77 17.33 -15.82
N GLU A 86 -2.98 17.90 -16.74
CA GLU A 86 -3.24 17.89 -18.18
C GLU A 86 -2.56 16.72 -18.92
N VAL A 87 -1.85 15.83 -18.22
CA VAL A 87 -1.08 14.72 -18.82
C VAL A 87 -1.58 13.32 -18.37
N CYS A 88 -2.78 13.23 -17.80
CA CYS A 88 -3.42 11.93 -17.49
C CYS A 88 -4.42 11.50 -18.55
#